data_AF-A0A378JKG0-F1
#
_entry.id   AF-A0A378JKG0-F1
#
_cell.length_a   1.000
_cell.length_b   1.000
_cell.length_c   1.000
_cell.angle_alpha   90.00
_cell.angle_beta   90.00
_cell.angle_gamma   90.00
#
_symmetry.space_group_name_H-M   'P 1'
#
loop_
_entity.id
_entity.type
_entity.pdbx_description
1 polymer ?
#
loop_
_entity_poly.entity_id
_entity_poly.type
_entity_poly.pdbx_seq_one_letter_code
_entity_poly.pdbx_strand_id
1 'polypeptide(L)' 'MLITREPATEKKTQFRIRMSEAVYNEITAYCEWAGIRYKDFFIEHACRYIFTHDDEWIAYKQNNSIQQSANSDSK' A
#
# COMPACT_ATOMS: atom_id res chain seq x y z
N MET A 1 13.50 -2.59 -11.29
CA MET A 1 13.07 -1.63 -10.26
C MET A 1 11.59 -1.85 -10.02
N LEU A 2 11.15 -2.13 -8.79
CA LEU A 2 9.74 -2.47 -8.48
C LEU A 2 8.84 -1.22 -8.32
N ILE A 3 9.43 -0.06 -8.10
CA ILE A 3 8.73 1.21 -7.88
C ILE A 3 9.05 2.14 -9.05
N THR A 4 8.02 2.61 -9.76
CA THR A 4 8.15 3.56 -10.87
C THR A 4 8.08 5.01 -10.37
N ARG A 5 8.20 6.00 -11.26
CA ARG A 5 8.11 7.42 -10.87
C ARG A 5 6.72 7.80 -10.37
N GLU A 6 6.68 8.72 -9.41
CA GLU A 6 5.45 9.18 -8.74
C GLU A 6 4.50 9.93 -9.71
N PRO A 7 3.21 9.53 -9.78
CA PRO A 7 2.19 10.28 -10.51
C PRO A 7 1.72 11.50 -9.70
N ALA A 8 1.53 12.65 -10.37
CA ALA A 8 1.38 13.95 -9.71
C ALA A 8 -0.03 14.27 -9.16
N THR A 9 -1.04 13.40 -9.30
CA THR A 9 -2.46 13.80 -9.24
C THR A 9 -3.37 13.02 -8.27
N GLU A 10 -2.83 12.16 -7.40
CA GLU A 10 -3.66 11.40 -6.46
C GLU A 10 -3.92 12.16 -5.15
N LYS A 11 -5.15 12.08 -4.64
CA LYS A 11 -5.54 12.68 -3.36
C LYS A 11 -4.93 11.85 -2.22
N LYS A 12 -3.87 12.38 -1.60
CA LYS A 12 -3.20 11.75 -0.46
C LYS A 12 -3.86 12.13 0.88
N THR A 13 -3.94 11.16 1.79
CA THR A 13 -4.36 11.38 3.18
C THR A 13 -3.13 11.32 4.08
N GLN A 14 -2.86 12.38 4.84
CA GLN A 14 -1.78 12.39 5.81
C GLN A 14 -2.16 11.56 7.05
N PHE A 15 -1.24 10.72 7.51
CA PHE A 15 -1.38 9.98 8.77
C PHE A 15 -0.03 9.88 9.49
N ARG A 16 -0.08 9.66 10.81
CA ARG A 16 1.12 9.48 11.64
C ARG A 16 1.40 8.00 11.81
N ILE A 17 2.63 7.59 11.52
CA ILE A 17 3.12 6.21 11.62
C ILE A 17 4.23 6.12 12.67
N ARG A 18 4.23 5.02 13.44
CA ARG A 18 5.36 4.59 14.26
C ARG A 18 5.91 3.30 13.68
N MET A 19 7.23 3.17 13.63
CA MET A 19 7.93 1.96 13.19
C MET A 19 9.24 1.83 13.97
N SER A 20 9.90 0.68 13.86
CA SER A 20 11.24 0.50 14.45
C SER A 20 12.27 1.37 13.72
N GLU A 21 13.28 1.81 14.45
CA GLU A 21 14.38 2.61 13.90
C GLU A 21 15.14 1.85 12.81
N ALA A 22 15.38 0.55 13.00
CA ALA A 22 16.06 -0.29 12.02
C ALA A 22 15.34 -0.30 10.66
N VAL A 23 14.01 -0.48 10.67
CA VAL A 23 13.20 -0.48 9.43
C VAL A 23 13.20 0.92 8.81
N TYR A 24 13.10 1.98 9.61
CA TYR A 24 13.15 3.35 9.10
C TYR A 24 14.47 3.66 8.37
N ASN A 25 15.60 3.20 8.93
CA ASN A 25 16.92 3.39 8.33
C ASN A 25 17.05 2.62 7.01
N GLU A 26 16.54 1.39 6.95
CA GLU A 26 16.54 0.58 5.73
C GLU A 26 15.68 1.20 4.62
N ILE A 27 14.48 1.69 4.96
CA ILE A 27 13.62 2.44 4.02
C ILE A 27 14.36 3.66 3.48
N THR A 28 15.07 4.39 4.35
CA THR A 28 15.80 5.60 3.96
C THR A 28 16.92 5.26 2.98
N ALA A 29 17.75 4.27 3.28
CA ALA A 29 18.84 3.82 2.42
C ALA A 29 18.31 3.31 1.06
N TYR A 30 17.22 2.55 1.07
CA TYR A 30 16.58 2.09 -0.17
C TYR A 30 16.09 3.26 -1.02
N CYS A 31 15.39 4.22 -0.42
CA CYS A 31 14.87 5.38 -1.14
C CYS A 31 16.00 6.21 -1.77
N GLU A 32 17.11 6.39 -1.05
CA GLU A 32 18.30 7.07 -1.57
C GLU A 32 18.90 6.35 -2.77
N TRP A 33 19.14 5.03 -2.65
CA TRP A 33 19.69 4.21 -3.75
C TRP A 33 18.78 4.22 -4.98
N ALA A 34 17.46 4.13 -4.77
CA ALA A 34 16.46 4.08 -5.83
C ALA A 34 16.09 5.46 -6.40
N GLY A 35 16.60 6.57 -5.83
CA GLY A 35 16.22 7.92 -6.22
C GLY A 35 14.75 8.27 -5.92
N ILE A 36 14.15 7.62 -4.91
CA ILE A 36 12.79 7.88 -4.45
C ILE A 36 12.82 9.07 -3.49
N ARG A 37 12.12 10.15 -3.88
CA ARG A 37 12.14 11.41 -3.13
C ARG A 37 11.33 11.35 -1.83
N TYR A 38 10.21 10.64 -1.82
CA TYR A 38 9.28 10.68 -0.70
C TYR A 38 9.05 9.28 -0.12
N LYS A 39 9.14 9.19 1.22
CA LYS A 39 9.01 7.92 1.95
C LYS A 39 7.57 7.40 1.93
N ASP A 40 6.57 8.29 1.92
CA ASP A 40 5.16 7.93 1.79
C ASP A 40 4.91 7.18 0.47
N PHE A 41 5.56 7.59 -0.61
CA PHE A 41 5.49 6.91 -1.91
C PHE A 41 6.05 5.49 -1.84
N PHE A 42 7.20 5.29 -1.19
CA PHE A 42 7.75 3.95 -0.96
C PHE A 42 6.77 3.08 -0.14
N ILE A 43 6.27 3.61 0.98
CA ILE A 43 5.37 2.90 1.88
C ILE A 43 4.09 2.50 1.14
N GLU A 44 3.51 3.43 0.37
CA GLU A 44 2.33 3.17 -0.42
C GLU A 44 2.56 2.05 -1.45
N HIS A 45 3.67 2.08 -2.17
CA HIS A 45 4.01 1.01 -3.11
C HIS A 45 4.23 -0.35 -2.43
N ALA A 46 4.88 -0.37 -1.26
CA ALA A 46 5.05 -1.58 -0.48
C ALA A 46 3.68 -2.16 -0.04
N CYS A 47 2.77 -1.29 0.45
CA CYS A 47 1.40 -1.69 0.77
C CYS A 47 0.65 -2.22 -0.45
N ARG A 48 0.70 -1.51 -1.59
CA ARG A 48 0.07 -1.95 -2.85
C ARG A 48 0.57 -3.33 -3.28
N TYR A 49 1.88 -3.58 -3.16
CA TYR A 49 2.46 -4.89 -3.46
C TYR A 49 1.90 -5.98 -2.54
N ILE A 50 1.85 -5.74 -1.23
CA ILE A 50 1.27 -6.70 -0.27
C ILE A 50 -0.19 -6.98 -0.63
N PHE A 51 -1.00 -5.95 -0.89
CA PHE A 51 -2.42 -6.12 -1.22
C PHE A 51 -2.69 -6.94 -2.49
N THR A 52 -1.72 -7.03 -3.40
CA THR A 52 -1.86 -7.80 -4.64
C THR A 52 -1.17 -9.18 -4.61
N HIS A 53 -0.41 -9.48 -3.56
CA HIS A 53 0.35 -10.74 -3.44
C HIS A 53 0.02 -11.54 -2.16
N ASP A 54 -0.72 -10.96 -1.23
CA ASP A 54 -1.22 -11.66 -0.04
C ASP A 54 -2.52 -12.41 -0.41
N ASP A 55 -2.39 -13.72 -0.63
CA ASP A 55 -3.50 -14.59 -1.05
C ASP A 55 -4.65 -14.61 -0.02
N GLU A 56 -4.34 -14.54 1.27
CA GLU A 56 -5.35 -14.51 2.33
C GLU A 56 -6.13 -13.19 2.29
N TRP A 57 -5.43 -12.07 2.11
CA TRP A 57 -6.06 -10.76 1.94
C TRP A 57 -6.94 -10.71 0.68
N ILE A 58 -6.46 -11.27 -0.43
CA ILE A 58 -7.20 -11.33 -1.70
C ILE A 58 -8.47 -12.17 -1.51
N ALA A 59 -8.36 -13.35 -0.91
CA ALA A 59 -9.51 -14.22 -0.62
C ALA A 59 -10.51 -13.54 0.33
N TYR A 60 -10.02 -12.86 1.37
CA TYR A 60 -10.84 -12.06 2.28
C TYR A 60 -11.61 -10.97 1.53
N LYS A 61 -10.93 -10.19 0.67
CA LYS A 61 -11.55 -9.12 -0.12
C LYS A 61 -12.62 -9.66 -1.08
N GLN A 62 -12.37 -10.79 -1.73
CA GLN A 62 -13.33 -11.44 -2.62
C GLN A 62 -14.58 -11.89 -1.85
N ASN A 63 -14.41 -12.60 -0.74
CA ASN A 63 -15.51 -13.09 0.08
C ASN A 63 -16.37 -11.95 0.65
N ASN A 64 -15.75 -10.85 1.09
CA ASN A 64 -16.49 -9.68 1.57
C ASN A 64 -17.18 -8.90 0.45
N SER A 65 -16.58 -8.84 -0.74
CA SER A 65 -17.22 -8.21 -1.91
C SER A 65 -18.49 -8.96 -2.35
N ILE A 66 -18.46 -10.29 -2.29
CA ILE A 66 -19.60 -11.17 -2.59
C ILE A 66 -20.71 -11.00 -1.53
N GLN A 67 -20.36 -10.84 -0.26
CA GLN A 67 -21.32 -10.59 0.83
C GLN A 67 -21.98 -9.20 0.73
N GLN A 68 -21.29 -8.19 0.22
CA GLN A 68 -21.88 -6.86 0.01
C GLN A 68 -22.86 -6.82 -1.16
N SER A 69 -22.60 -7.57 -2.25
CA SER A 69 -23.54 -7.71 -3.37
C SER A 69 -24.76 -8.57 -3.06
N ALA A 70 -24.63 -9.59 -2.20
CA ALA A 70 -25.75 -10.43 -1.79
C ALA A 70 -26.75 -9.71 -0.87
N ASN A 71 -26.28 -8.72 -0.09
CA ASN A 71 -27.11 -7.95 0.82
C ASN A 71 -27.85 -6.76 0.17
N SER A 72 -27.55 -6.42 -1.09
CA SER A 72 -28.25 -5.36 -1.83
C SER A 72 -29.50 -5.83 -2.60
N ASP A 73 -29.66 -7.14 -2.82
CA ASP A 73 -30.79 -7.73 -3.57
C ASP A 73 -31.96 -8.19 -2.66
N SER A 74 -31.87 -7.98 -1.35
CA SER A 74 -32.91 -8.37 -0.38
C SER A 74 -33.62 -7.17 0.27
N LYS A 75 -33.76 -6.05 -0.44
CA LYS A 75 -34.50 -4.89 0.05
C LYS A 75 -35.50 -4.35 -0.96
#